data_AF-A0A1V3WKF6-F1
#
_entry.id   AF-A0A1V3WKF6-F1
#
_cell.length_a   1.000
_cell.length_b   1.000
_cell.length_c   1.000
_cell.angle_alpha   90.00
_cell.angle_beta   90.00
_cell.angle_gamma   90.00
#
_symmetry.space_group_name_H-M   'P 1'
#
loop_
_entity.id
_entity.type
_entity.pdbx_description
1 polymer ?
#
loop_
_entity_poly.entity_id
_entity_poly.type
_entity_poly.pdbx_seq_one_letter_code
_entity_poly.pdbx_strand_id
1 'polypeptide(L)' 'MILNRMKVYRDETAPLLEYYSSQLKTVDAVGTMDEVFARALQALGK' A
#
# COMPACT_ATOMS: atom_id res chain seq x y z
N MET A 1 3.63 3.91 -23.16
CA MET A 1 4.45 2.69 -22.90
C MET A 1 4.74 2.62 -21.40
N ILE A 2 4.37 1.53 -20.72
CA ILE A 2 4.46 1.42 -19.25
C ILE A 2 5.84 0.94 -18.74
N LEU A 3 6.72 0.51 -19.65
CA LEU A 3 7.99 -0.16 -19.33
C LEU A 3 8.93 0.67 -18.46
N ASN A 4 9.09 1.97 -18.74
CA ASN A 4 9.96 2.83 -17.94
C ASN A 4 9.44 3.01 -16.51
N ARG A 5 8.12 3.16 -16.32
CA ARG A 5 7.49 3.25 -14.99
C ARG A 5 7.66 1.96 -14.20
N MET A 6 7.53 0.81 -14.85
CA MET A 6 7.75 -0.49 -14.20
C MET A 6 9.22 -0.74 -13.84
N LYS A 7 10.17 -0.20 -14.64
CA LYS A 7 11.59 -0.25 -14.30
C LYS A 7 11.88 0.54 -13.02
N VAL A 8 11.49 1.82 -12.98
CA VAL A 8 11.66 2.67 -11.79
C VAL A 8 10.96 2.08 -10.56
N TYR A 9 9.75 1.54 -10.71
CA TYR A 9 9.05 0.87 -9.61
C TYR A 9 9.88 -0.29 -9.03
N ARG A 10 10.44 -1.16 -9.87
CA ARG A 10 11.24 -2.30 -9.42
C ARG A 10 12.55 -1.87 -8.78
N ASP A 11 13.23 -0.90 -9.38
CA ASP A 11 14.59 -0.52 -8.98
C ASP A 11 14.58 0.38 -7.74
N GLU A 12 13.57 1.23 -7.57
CA GLU A 12 13.57 2.27 -6.54
C GLU A 12 12.41 2.17 -5.54
N THR A 13 11.20 1.80 -5.98
CA THR A 13 10.00 1.84 -5.11
C THR A 13 9.75 0.53 -4.37
N ALA A 14 9.90 -0.62 -5.03
CA ALA A 14 9.63 -1.93 -4.46
C ALA A 14 10.52 -2.28 -3.25
N PRO A 15 11.85 -1.99 -3.26
CA PRO A 15 12.71 -2.29 -2.10
C PRO A 15 12.32 -1.53 -0.81
N LEU A 16 11.68 -0.36 -0.94
CA LEU A 16 11.24 0.43 0.21
C LEU A 16 10.14 -0.28 1.02
N LEU A 17 9.32 -1.12 0.39
CA LEU A 17 8.29 -1.89 1.08
C LEU A 17 8.92 -2.89 2.06
N GLU A 18 10.06 -3.49 1.70
CA GLU A 18 10.79 -4.40 2.57
C GLU A 18 11.40 -3.65 3.76
N TYR A 19 12.02 -2.48 3.50
CA TYR A 19 12.61 -1.63 4.55
C TYR A 19 11.59 -1.18 5.60
N TYR A 20 10.38 -0.80 5.19
CA TYR A 20 9.33 -0.33 6.11
C TYR A 20 8.38 -1.44 6.60
N SER A 21 8.58 -2.70 6.20
CA SER A 21 7.65 -3.80 6.46
C SER A 21 7.22 -3.96 7.93
N SER A 22 8.11 -3.65 8.88
CA SER A 22 7.83 -3.72 10.33
C SER A 22 6.95 -2.59 10.86
N GLN A 23 6.81 -1.49 10.12
CA GLN A 23 6.05 -0.29 10.50
C GLN A 23 4.77 -0.11 9.66
N LEU A 24 4.60 -0.91 8.60
CA LEU A 24 3.47 -0.80 7.69
C LEU A 24 2.27 -1.62 8.19
N LYS A 25 1.07 -1.09 7.93
CA LYS A 25 -0.19 -1.80 8.09
C LYS A 25 -0.87 -1.88 6.72
N THR A 26 -1.17 -3.10 6.27
CA THR A 26 -1.87 -3.33 5.00
C THR A 26 -3.37 -3.17 5.20
N VAL A 27 -4.02 -2.42 4.30
CA VAL A 27 -5.47 -2.22 4.28
C VAL A 27 -5.98 -2.60 2.89
N ASP A 28 -7.02 -3.43 2.84
CA ASP A 28 -7.71 -3.73 1.59
C ASP A 28 -8.55 -2.52 1.15
N ALA A 29 -8.27 -2.03 -0.05
CA ALA A 29 -8.86 -0.82 -0.62
C ALA A 29 -9.92 -1.11 -1.70
N VAL A 30 -10.37 -2.36 -1.85
CA VAL A 30 -11.42 -2.73 -2.82
C VAL A 30 -12.79 -2.65 -2.15
N GLY A 31 -13.70 -1.83 -2.68
CA GLY A 31 -15.07 -1.69 -2.17
C GLY A 31 -15.58 -0.25 -2.24
N THR A 32 -16.63 0.04 -1.49
CA THR A 32 -17.15 1.41 -1.33
C THR A 32 -16.26 2.24 -0.41
N MET A 33 -16.41 3.56 -0.47
CA MET A 33 -15.64 4.50 0.36
C MET A 33 -15.81 4.20 1.86
N ASP A 34 -17.04 3.94 2.30
CA ASP A 34 -17.34 3.67 3.72
C ASP A 34 -16.71 2.35 4.19
N GLU A 35 -16.74 1.32 3.34
CA GLU A 35 -16.10 0.02 3.63
C GLU A 35 -14.58 0.13 3.73
N VAL A 36 -13.95 0.89 2.83
CA VAL A 36 -12.49 1.13 2.87
C VAL A 36 -12.12 1.96 4.09
N PHE A 37 -12.91 2.99 4.41
CA PHE A 37 -12.68 3.85 5.57
C PHE A 37 -12.78 3.08 6.89
N ALA A 38 -13.80 2.23 7.03
CA ALA A 38 -13.96 1.36 8.19
C ALA A 38 -12.75 0.42 8.39
N ARG A 39 -12.26 -0.21 7.31
CA ARG A 39 -11.05 -1.05 7.35
C ARG A 39 -9.79 -0.26 7.74
N ALA A 40 -9.66 0.97 7.26
CA ALA A 40 -8.54 1.83 7.63
C ALA A 40 -8.56 2.19 9.12
N LEU A 41 -9.72 2.52 9.69
CA LEU A 41 -9.87 2.77 11.13
C LEU A 41 -9.52 1.54 11.97
N GLN A 42 -10.01 0.36 11.56
CA GLN A 42 -9.70 -0.91 12.23
C GLN A 42 -8.19 -1.19 12.24
N ALA A 43 -7.50 -0.98 11.12
CA ALA A 43 -6.04 -1.14 11.06
C ALA A 43 -5.32 -0.17 12.00
N LEU A 44 -5.85 1.04 12.21
CA LEU A 44 -5.30 2.02 13.15
C LEU A 44 -5.65 1.75 14.62
N GLY A 45 -6.53 0.79 14.91
CA GLY A 45 -7.00 0.46 16.27
C GLY A 45 -8.04 1.43 16.80
N LYS A 46 -8.83 2.04 15.92
CA LYS A 46 -9.96 2.92 16.24
C LYS A 46 -11.29 2.20 16.07
#